data_AF-A0A072PJK9-F1
#
_entry.id   AF-A0A072PJK9-F1
#
_cell.length_a   1.000
_cell.length_b   1.000
_cell.length_c   1.000
_cell.angle_alpha   90.00
_cell.angle_beta   90.00
_cell.angle_gamma   90.00
#
_symmetry.space_group_name_H-M   'P 1'
#
loop_
_entity.id
_entity.type
_entity.pdbx_description
1 polymer ?
#
loop_
_entity_poly.entity_id
_entity_poly.type
_entity_poly.pdbx_seq_one_letter_code
_entity_poly.pdbx_strand_id
1 'polypeptide(L)'
;MAYLWQARQRQRIYNQRSMAMGLSGVVMGLGAALACALPRAKVRVAGSIEIPLPIYMAGFALYDAAMLDKATSTVAHSAHLGGLLFGAAYYLTFLREALPLGRLLR
;
A
#
# COMPACT_ATOMS: atom_id res chain seq x y z
N MET A 1 -15.57 30.10 25.52
CA MET A 1 -14.39 29.22 25.39
C MET A 1 -14.66 27.89 24.67
N ALA A 2 -15.82 27.23 24.88
CA ALA A 2 -16.19 25.99 24.16
C ALA A 2 -16.29 26.14 22.63
N TYR A 3 -16.79 27.28 22.14
CA TYR A 3 -16.93 27.53 20.70
C TYR A 3 -15.59 27.53 19.93
N LEU A 4 -14.54 28.11 20.53
CA LEU A 4 -13.19 28.13 19.95
C LEU A 4 -12.56 26.73 19.93
N TRP A 5 -12.84 25.92 20.95
CA TRP A 5 -12.42 24.51 21.00
C TRP A 5 -13.09 23.67 19.91
N GLN A 6 -14.39 23.87 19.70
CA GLN A 6 -15.17 23.17 18.68
C GLN A 6 -14.78 23.60 17.24
N ALA A 7 -14.49 24.89 17.04
CA ALA A 7 -13.97 25.40 15.78
C ALA A 7 -12.58 24.82 15.44
N ARG A 8 -11.71 24.68 16.44
CA ARG A 8 -10.38 24.06 16.29
C ARG A 8 -10.47 22.56 15.96
N GLN A 9 -11.42 21.84 16.57
CA GLN A 9 -11.67 20.43 16.24
C GLN A 9 -12.21 20.26 14.81
N ARG A 10 -13.12 21.13 14.36
CA ARG A 10 -13.59 21.13 12.96
C ARG A 10 -12.47 21.41 11.97
N GLN A 11 -11.57 22.36 12.26
CA GLN A 11 -10.40 22.61 11.43
C GLN A 11 -9.44 21.41 11.38
N ARG A 12 -9.23 20.70 12.50
CA ARG A 12 -8.46 19.44 12.50
C ARG A 12 -9.07 18.36 11.63
N ILE A 13 -10.39 18.17 11.68
CA ILE A 13 -11.09 17.19 10.84
C ILE A 13 -11.03 17.58 9.36
N TYR A 14 -11.15 18.88 9.04
CA TYR A 14 -11.00 19.37 7.67
C TYR A 14 -9.56 19.28 7.15
N ASN A 15 -8.57 19.51 8.01
CA ASN A 15 -7.15 19.36 7.70
C ASN A 15 -6.66 17.90 7.80
N GLN A 16 -7.46 16.98 8.36
CA GLN A 16 -7.24 15.52 8.29
C GLN A 16 -8.00 14.87 7.14
N ARG A 17 -8.96 15.58 6.51
CA ARG A 17 -9.39 15.31 5.13
C ARG A 17 -8.33 15.72 4.10
N SER A 18 -7.14 16.14 4.53
CA SER A 18 -5.95 16.13 3.68
C SER A 18 -5.84 14.73 3.11
N MET A 19 -5.86 14.65 1.77
CA MET A 19 -5.77 13.43 0.99
C MET A 19 -4.88 12.42 1.70
N ALA A 20 -5.44 11.26 2.04
CA ALA A 20 -4.76 10.21 2.81
C ALA A 20 -3.65 9.52 1.98
N MET A 21 -2.88 10.28 1.20
CA MET A 21 -1.84 9.85 0.29
C MET A 21 -0.48 10.07 0.94
N GLY A 22 -0.03 9.06 1.70
CA GLY A 22 1.35 9.00 2.18
C GLY A 22 2.24 8.23 1.20
N LEU A 23 3.57 8.34 1.38
CA LEU A 23 4.57 7.53 0.67
C LEU A 23 4.25 6.03 0.73
N SER A 24 3.64 5.57 1.81
CA SER A 24 3.29 4.16 2.00
C SER A 24 2.34 3.63 0.93
N GLY A 25 1.42 4.43 0.38
CA GLY A 25 0.61 4.02 -0.78
C GLY A 25 1.45 3.76 -2.04
N VAL A 26 2.50 4.56 -2.26
CA VAL A 26 3.46 4.35 -3.35
C VAL A 26 4.26 3.07 -3.14
N VAL A 27 4.71 2.81 -1.90
CA VAL A 27 5.39 1.56 -1.55
C VAL A 27 4.48 0.35 -1.80
N MET A 28 3.19 0.44 -1.46
CA MET A 28 2.23 -0.62 -1.75
C MET A 28 2.06 -0.86 -3.25
N GLY A 29 2.01 0.19 -4.06
CA GLY A 29 1.94 0.04 -5.51
C GLY A 29 3.20 -0.55 -6.14
N LEU A 30 4.39 -0.06 -5.76
CA LEU A 30 5.65 -0.63 -6.24
C LEU A 30 5.83 -2.08 -5.79
N GLY A 31 5.51 -2.38 -4.53
CA GLY A 31 5.54 -3.73 -3.98
C GLY A 31 4.62 -4.68 -4.73
N ALA A 32 3.40 -4.23 -5.08
CA ALA A 32 2.45 -5.02 -5.86
C ALA A 32 2.94 -5.28 -7.28
N ALA A 33 3.43 -4.25 -7.97
CA ALA A 33 3.99 -4.39 -9.31
C ALA A 33 5.18 -5.35 -9.32
N LEU A 34 6.08 -5.25 -8.32
CA LEU A 34 7.22 -6.16 -8.16
C LEU A 34 6.78 -7.57 -7.80
N ALA A 35 5.76 -7.75 -6.95
CA ALA A 35 5.22 -9.07 -6.63
C ALA A 35 4.70 -9.78 -7.88
N CYS A 36 4.03 -9.06 -8.78
CA CYS A 36 3.58 -9.62 -10.05
C CYS A 36 4.73 -9.89 -11.03
N ALA A 37 5.70 -8.98 -11.11
CA ALA A 37 6.86 -9.11 -12.00
C ALA A 37 7.85 -10.21 -11.55
N LEU A 38 7.99 -10.41 -10.25
CA LEU A 38 8.98 -11.27 -9.62
C LEU A 38 8.30 -12.27 -8.67
N PRO A 39 7.53 -13.25 -9.18
CA PRO A 39 6.76 -14.16 -8.32
C PRO A 39 7.61 -15.05 -7.41
N ARG A 40 8.92 -15.17 -7.71
CA ARG A 40 9.90 -15.92 -6.91
C ARG A 40 10.76 -15.04 -6.00
N ALA A 41 10.62 -13.71 -6.08
CA ALA A 41 11.35 -12.82 -5.17
C ALA A 41 10.93 -13.06 -3.73
N LYS A 42 11.87 -12.87 -2.81
CA LYS A 42 11.64 -12.99 -1.37
C LYS A 42 11.96 -11.66 -0.71
N VAL A 43 11.24 -11.37 0.36
CA VAL A 43 11.52 -10.27 1.27
C VAL A 43 11.93 -10.84 2.61
N ARG A 44 12.92 -10.21 3.25
CA ARG A 44 13.35 -10.56 4.60
C ARG A 44 12.61 -9.71 5.61
N VAL A 45 11.84 -10.36 6.47
CA VAL A 45 11.05 -9.74 7.55
C VAL A 45 11.74 -10.00 8.88
N ALA A 46 11.83 -8.97 9.72
CA ALA A 46 12.43 -9.03 11.06
C ALA A 46 13.85 -9.64 11.09
N GLY A 47 14.64 -9.42 10.03
CA GLY A 47 16.05 -9.84 9.96
C GLY A 47 16.30 -11.34 9.73
N SER A 48 15.30 -12.21 9.86
CA SER A 48 15.52 -13.67 9.85
C SER A 48 14.55 -14.46 8.97
N ILE A 49 13.34 -13.98 8.71
CA ILE A 49 12.30 -14.75 8.01
C ILE A 49 12.22 -14.30 6.55
N GLU A 50 12.44 -15.21 5.62
CA GLU A 50 12.24 -14.94 4.19
C GLU A 50 10.84 -15.38 3.75
N ILE A 51 10.07 -14.43 3.23
CA ILE A 51 8.71 -14.67 2.76
C ILE A 51 8.66 -14.35 1.26
N PRO A 52 8.01 -15.18 0.43
CA PRO A 52 7.75 -14.84 -0.96
C PRO A 52 7.03 -13.49 -1.05
N LEU A 53 7.55 -12.59 -1.88
CA LEU A 53 7.03 -11.23 -2.03
C LEU A 53 5.52 -11.18 -2.36
N PRO A 54 4.96 -12.06 -3.22
CA PRO A 54 3.52 -12.09 -3.45
C PRO A 54 2.71 -12.43 -2.21
N ILE A 55 3.18 -13.37 -1.39
CA ILE A 55 2.52 -13.75 -0.14
C ILE A 55 2.56 -12.58 0.85
N TYR A 56 3.71 -11.91 0.94
CA TYR A 56 3.87 -10.74 1.81
C TYR A 56 2.92 -9.59 1.43
N MET A 57 2.84 -9.26 0.13
CA MET A 57 1.93 -8.23 -0.36
C MET A 57 0.45 -8.61 -0.22
N ALA A 58 0.10 -9.90 -0.45
CA ALA A 58 -1.26 -10.38 -0.20
C ALA A 58 -1.66 -10.26 1.27
N GLY A 59 -0.71 -10.49 2.20
CA GLY A 59 -0.92 -10.26 3.63
C GLY A 59 -1.29 -8.81 3.94
N PHE A 60 -0.57 -7.83 3.35
CA PHE A 60 -0.92 -6.42 3.48
C PHE A 60 -2.31 -6.12 2.91
N ALA A 61 -2.63 -6.62 1.72
CA ALA A 61 -3.94 -6.42 1.11
C ALA A 61 -5.09 -6.91 2.02
N LEU A 62 -4.94 -8.11 2.59
CA LEU A 62 -5.95 -8.69 3.50
C LEU A 62 -6.05 -7.88 4.80
N TYR A 63 -4.93 -7.46 5.37
CA TYR A 63 -4.91 -6.65 6.59
C TYR A 63 -5.59 -5.29 6.36
N ASP A 64 -5.23 -4.59 5.29
CA ASP A 64 -5.81 -3.27 4.96
C ASP A 64 -7.30 -3.37 4.63
N ALA A 65 -7.73 -4.44 3.93
CA ALA A 65 -9.14 -4.71 3.70
C ALA A 65 -9.92 -4.98 5.00
N ALA A 66 -9.34 -5.75 5.92
CA ALA A 66 -9.96 -6.05 7.22
C ALA A 66 -10.03 -4.83 8.15
N MET A 67 -9.15 -3.84 7.96
CA MET A 67 -9.10 -2.62 8.78
C MET A 67 -9.81 -1.42 8.15
N LEU A 68 -10.39 -1.57 6.95
CA LEU A 68 -10.98 -0.46 6.18
C LEU A 68 -12.09 0.28 6.96
N ASP A 69 -12.92 -0.48 7.68
CA ASP A 69 -14.09 0.05 8.41
C ASP A 69 -13.78 0.39 9.88
N LYS A 70 -12.53 0.22 10.33
CA LYS A 70 -12.16 0.55 11.71
C LYS A 70 -11.95 2.05 11.88
N ALA A 71 -12.96 2.71 12.44
CA ALA A 71 -12.93 4.14 12.80
C ALA A 71 -11.81 4.52 13.80
N THR A 72 -11.22 3.55 14.51
CA THR A 72 -10.11 3.78 15.44
C THR A 72 -8.74 3.70 14.77
N SER A 73 -8.65 3.34 13.49
CA SER A 73 -7.38 3.27 12.77
C SER A 73 -6.90 4.67 12.38
N THR A 74 -5.62 4.94 12.62
CA THR A 74 -4.93 6.15 12.15
C THR A 74 -4.19 5.93 10.82
N VAL A 75 -4.32 4.74 10.24
CA VAL A 75 -3.65 4.34 8.99
C VAL A 75 -4.60 4.49 7.81
N ALA A 76 -4.07 5.02 6.70
CA ALA A 76 -4.80 5.22 5.46
C ALA A 76 -4.94 3.92 4.65
N HIS A 77 -5.68 2.93 5.17
CA HIS A 77 -5.85 1.61 4.55
C HIS A 77 -6.41 1.67 3.12
N SER A 78 -7.32 2.61 2.85
CA SER A 78 -7.86 2.82 1.49
C SER A 78 -6.80 3.27 0.49
N ALA A 79 -5.82 4.07 0.94
CA ALA A 79 -4.71 4.49 0.08
C ALA A 79 -3.69 3.37 -0.14
N HIS A 80 -3.50 2.47 0.83
CA HIS A 80 -2.67 1.27 0.65
C HIS A 80 -3.30 0.32 -0.35
N LEU A 81 -4.59 0.03 -0.22
CA LEU A 81 -5.33 -0.80 -1.19
C LEU A 81 -5.36 -0.17 -2.58
N GLY A 82 -5.62 1.14 -2.67
CA GLY A 82 -5.61 1.87 -3.94
C GLY A 82 -4.24 1.82 -4.61
N GLY A 83 -3.16 2.04 -3.87
CA GLY A 83 -1.79 1.92 -4.36
C GLY A 83 -1.47 0.51 -4.85
N LEU A 84 -1.79 -0.51 -4.04
CA LEU A 84 -1.59 -1.92 -4.36
C LEU A 84 -2.32 -2.32 -5.65
N LEU A 85 -3.61 -1.99 -5.75
CA LEU A 85 -4.43 -2.26 -6.94
C LEU A 85 -3.87 -1.55 -8.18
N PHE A 86 -3.50 -0.28 -8.05
CA PHE A 86 -2.90 0.47 -9.14
C PHE A 86 -1.59 -0.18 -9.61
N GLY A 87 -0.70 -0.55 -8.68
CA GLY A 87 0.57 -1.19 -9.02
C GLY A 87 0.40 -2.53 -9.74
N ALA A 88 -0.54 -3.36 -9.28
CA ALA A 88 -0.86 -4.63 -9.93
C ALA A 88 -1.44 -4.41 -11.34
N ALA A 89 -2.37 -3.47 -11.50
CA ALA A 89 -2.93 -3.11 -12.79
C ALA A 89 -1.86 -2.56 -13.74
N TYR A 90 -1.01 -1.65 -13.26
CA TYR A 90 0.10 -1.07 -14.01
C TYR A 90 1.08 -2.14 -14.50
N TYR A 91 1.35 -3.15 -13.66
CA TYR A 91 2.09 -4.32 -14.10
C TYR A 91 1.44 -5.02 -15.29
N LEU A 92 0.15 -5.36 -15.16
CA LEU A 92 -0.58 -6.13 -16.17
C LEU A 92 -0.73 -5.40 -17.51
N THR A 93 -0.89 -4.08 -17.50
CA THR A 93 -1.18 -3.30 -18.71
C THR A 93 0.04 -2.69 -19.39
N PHE A 94 1.10 -2.36 -18.64
CA PHE A 94 2.26 -1.63 -19.20
C PHE A 94 3.58 -2.35 -19.02
N LEU A 95 3.80 -3.02 -17.89
CA LEU A 95 5.13 -3.54 -17.52
C LEU A 95 5.34 -5.00 -17.94
N ARG A 96 4.27 -5.79 -18.01
CA ARG A 96 4.35 -7.21 -18.35
C ARG A 96 5.07 -7.47 -19.67
N GLU A 97 4.83 -6.63 -20.67
CA GLU A 97 5.44 -6.75 -22.00
C GLU A 97 6.76 -5.98 -22.11
N ALA A 98 6.92 -4.92 -21.32
CA ALA A 98 8.09 -4.04 -21.37
C ALA A 98 9.30 -4.58 -20.59
N LEU A 99 9.11 -5.44 -19.58
CA LEU A 99 10.22 -5.92 -18.76
C LEU A 99 10.86 -7.22 -19.31
N PRO A 100 12.14 -7.20 -19.72
CA PRO A 100 12.90 -8.41 -20.08
C PRO A 100 13.41 -9.14 -18.83
N LEU A 101 12.53 -9.48 -17.89
CA LEU A 101 12.87 -10.12 -16.60
C LEU A 101 13.55 -11.49 -16.76
N GLY A 102 13.35 -12.16 -17.89
CA GLY A 102 14.02 -13.43 -18.21
C GLY A 102 15.54 -13.34 -18.37
N ARG A 103 16.11 -12.13 -18.58
CA ARG A 103 17.57 -11.91 -18.67
C ARG A 103 18.21 -11.41 -17.38
N LEU A 104 17.45 -10.78 -16.48
CA LEU A 104 17.99 -10.13 -15.26
C LEU A 104 18.04 -11.06 -14.04
N LEU A 105 17.40 -12.23 -14.11
CA LEU A 105 17.26 -13.19 -13.00
C LEU A 105 17.87 -14.57 -13.33
N ARG A 106 18.70 -14.64 -14.37
CA ARG A 106 19.52 -15.83 -14.69
C ARG A 106 20.94 -15.61 -14.21
#